data_AF-A0A9D1JQE8-F1
#
_entry.id   AF-A0A9D1JQE8-F1
#
_cell.length_a   1.000
_cell.length_b   1.000
_cell.length_c   1.000
_cell.angle_alpha   90.00
_cell.angle_beta   90.00
_cell.angle_gamma   90.00
#
_symmetry.space_group_name_H-M   'P 1'
#
loop_
_entity.id
_entity.type
_entity.pdbx_description
1 polymer ?
#
loop_
_entity_poly.entity_id
_entity_poly.type
_entity_poly.pdbx_seq_one_letter_code
_entity_poly.pdbx_strand_id
1 'polypeptide(L)'
;MQINNIFQEESLKYSQEKPELSSREDEIFALSEISEYLAFIEENLQFSDELWMQEVSEGVLFYEWIYSNYDDGSEDLRRMMQEIFFKSAKEAENNSQTDSEVIPISLGDWPEACPDQNSYIKHRREILAKISNVEEYENFMHSCFINSCFSANILQEMKYIKDFPAHAREITKNLAVLNDYAISLYYKYHNDLKEAMRILSSMLLECSGDPKHRESLFFPFTYYENLNGINTAQEKKILCEPHLKLIRRDSDLRIYFQWCDDQVGKGEKVLVGRIGRHPY
;
A
#
# COMPACT_ATOMS: atom_id res chain seq x y z
N MET A 1 6.10 12.31 -5.53
CA MET A 1 7.04 11.62 -4.64
C MET A 1 7.58 10.37 -5.32
N GLN A 2 8.90 10.24 -5.38
CA GLN A 2 9.57 9.02 -5.85
C GLN A 2 10.19 8.32 -4.64
N ILE A 3 10.02 7.00 -4.55
CA ILE A 3 10.59 6.17 -3.49
C ILE A 3 11.71 5.32 -4.08
N ASN A 4 12.86 5.30 -3.40
CA ASN A 4 13.93 4.36 -3.70
C ASN A 4 13.82 3.17 -2.74
N ASN A 5 13.39 2.03 -3.27
CA ASN A 5 13.22 0.79 -2.53
C ASN A 5 14.53 0.01 -2.59
N ILE A 6 15.36 0.07 -1.54
CA ILE A 6 16.75 -0.46 -1.58
C ILE A 6 16.83 -1.75 -0.78
N PHE A 7 17.24 -2.84 -1.43
CA PHE A 7 17.50 -4.11 -0.78
C PHE A 7 18.77 -4.05 0.07
N GLN A 8 18.68 -4.45 1.33
CA GLN A 8 19.80 -4.57 2.26
C GLN A 8 20.49 -5.91 2.02
N GLU A 9 21.50 -5.93 1.18
CA GLU A 9 22.15 -7.16 0.70
C GLU A 9 22.77 -7.98 1.83
N GLU A 10 23.25 -7.32 2.89
CA GLU A 10 23.82 -7.96 4.07
C GLU A 10 22.79 -8.80 4.84
N SER A 11 21.49 -8.55 4.63
CA SER A 11 20.43 -9.37 5.19
C SER A 11 20.38 -10.78 4.58
N LEU A 12 20.99 -10.98 3.41
CA LEU A 12 21.09 -12.25 2.69
C LEU A 12 22.27 -13.10 3.18
N LYS A 13 23.25 -12.49 3.84
CA LYS A 13 24.51 -13.12 4.22
C LYS A 13 24.34 -14.27 5.22
N TYR A 14 25.03 -15.37 4.94
CA TYR A 14 25.16 -16.51 5.84
C TYR A 14 25.85 -16.13 7.16
N SER A 15 25.29 -16.60 8.27
CA SER A 15 25.94 -16.51 9.59
C SER A 15 25.48 -17.64 10.50
N GLN A 16 26.09 -17.79 11.67
CA GLN A 16 25.62 -18.78 12.65
C GLN A 16 24.20 -18.51 13.16
N GLU A 17 23.75 -17.25 13.11
CA GLU A 17 22.41 -16.83 13.53
C GLU A 17 21.40 -16.80 12.37
N LYS A 18 21.88 -16.63 11.13
CA LYS A 18 21.08 -16.68 9.90
C LYS A 18 21.44 -17.93 9.10
N PRO A 19 20.63 -19.00 9.21
CA PRO A 19 20.93 -20.28 8.58
C PRO A 19 20.86 -20.16 7.05
N GLU A 20 21.19 -21.26 6.38
CA GLU A 20 21.20 -21.37 4.92
C GLU A 20 19.88 -20.90 4.29
N LEU A 21 19.95 -20.28 3.10
CA LEU A 21 18.77 -19.72 2.41
C LEU A 21 17.63 -20.73 2.22
N SER A 22 17.94 -22.03 2.05
CA SER A 22 16.95 -23.10 1.93
C SER A 22 16.03 -23.21 3.15
N SER A 23 16.48 -22.76 4.32
CA SER A 23 15.71 -22.74 5.57
C SER A 23 14.98 -21.42 5.86
N ARG A 24 15.13 -20.41 4.99
CA ARG A 24 14.58 -19.04 5.16
C ARG A 24 13.33 -18.83 4.29
N GLU A 25 12.52 -19.88 4.16
CA GLU A 25 11.34 -19.94 3.28
C GLU A 25 10.38 -18.76 3.51
N ASP A 26 9.96 -18.55 4.76
CA ASP A 26 9.03 -17.49 5.15
C ASP A 26 9.54 -16.09 4.81
N GLU A 27 10.86 -15.87 4.95
CA GLU A 27 11.49 -14.58 4.64
C GLU A 27 11.54 -14.32 3.13
N ILE A 28 11.79 -15.36 2.33
CA ILE A 28 11.78 -15.29 0.87
C ILE A 28 10.34 -15.01 0.38
N PHE A 29 9.34 -15.67 0.96
CA PHE A 29 7.94 -15.37 0.68
C PHE A 29 7.57 -13.92 1.00
N ALA A 30 7.97 -13.42 2.19
CA ALA A 30 7.70 -12.04 2.58
C ALA A 30 8.35 -11.03 1.62
N LEU A 31 9.58 -11.29 1.16
CA LEU A 31 10.26 -10.48 0.15
C LEU A 31 9.53 -10.53 -1.20
N SER A 32 9.00 -11.69 -1.59
CA SER A 32 8.19 -11.83 -2.80
C SER A 32 6.90 -11.00 -2.73
N GLU A 33 6.20 -10.99 -1.59
CA GLU A 33 5.02 -10.15 -1.38
C GLU A 33 5.34 -8.66 -1.52
N ILE A 34 6.50 -8.22 -1.01
CA ILE A 34 6.98 -6.85 -1.25
C ILE A 34 7.23 -6.63 -2.74
N SER A 35 7.94 -7.54 -3.42
CA SER A 35 8.25 -7.42 -4.85
C SER A 35 6.99 -7.35 -5.72
N GLU A 36 5.96 -8.13 -5.40
CA GLU A 36 4.67 -8.10 -6.09
C GLU A 36 3.94 -6.78 -5.85
N TYR A 37 3.98 -6.27 -4.62
CA TYR A 37 3.42 -4.96 -4.29
C TYR A 37 4.10 -3.84 -5.08
N LEU A 38 5.44 -3.84 -5.13
CA LEU A 38 6.22 -2.87 -5.90
C LEU A 38 5.83 -2.90 -7.38
N ALA A 39 5.77 -4.08 -7.98
CA ALA A 39 5.35 -4.24 -9.37
C ALA A 39 3.91 -3.73 -9.60
N PHE A 40 2.99 -3.97 -8.66
CA PHE A 40 1.62 -3.48 -8.72
C PHE A 40 1.53 -1.95 -8.71
N ILE A 41 2.41 -1.27 -7.97
CA ILE A 41 2.48 0.20 -7.93
C ILE A 41 3.47 0.79 -8.95
N GLU A 42 3.95 -0.03 -9.89
CA GLU A 42 4.92 0.35 -10.94
C GLU A 42 6.27 0.87 -10.38
N GLU A 43 6.68 0.37 -9.22
CA GLU A 43 7.98 0.61 -8.61
C GLU A 43 8.85 -0.67 -8.65
N ASN A 44 10.16 -0.52 -8.44
CA ASN A 44 11.11 -1.63 -8.46
C ASN A 44 11.96 -1.65 -7.20
N LEU A 45 12.38 -2.85 -6.81
CA LEU A 45 13.44 -3.06 -5.83
C LEU A 45 14.80 -2.78 -6.49
N GLN A 46 15.68 -2.10 -5.77
CA GLN A 46 17.03 -1.73 -6.19
C GLN A 46 18.05 -2.52 -5.39
N PHE A 47 19.12 -2.96 -6.04
CA PHE A 47 20.22 -3.71 -5.45
C PHE A 47 21.47 -3.52 -6.33
N SER A 48 22.64 -3.74 -5.75
CA SER A 48 23.93 -3.64 -6.40
C SER A 48 24.38 -4.98 -7.00
N ASP A 49 25.37 -4.95 -7.89
CA ASP A 49 25.96 -6.17 -8.44
C ASP A 49 26.78 -6.96 -7.39
N GLU A 50 27.08 -6.38 -6.22
CA GLU A 50 27.79 -7.09 -5.13
C GLU A 50 26.91 -8.19 -4.49
N LEU A 51 25.57 -8.05 -4.59
CA LEU A 51 24.60 -9.04 -4.11
C LEU A 51 24.93 -10.45 -4.61
N TRP A 52 25.30 -10.59 -5.88
CA TRP A 52 25.55 -11.89 -6.52
C TRP A 52 26.73 -12.63 -5.89
N MET A 53 27.67 -11.89 -5.28
CA MET A 53 28.89 -12.40 -4.67
C MET A 53 28.77 -12.56 -3.14
N GLN A 54 27.57 -12.37 -2.57
CA GLN A 54 27.33 -12.64 -1.15
C GLN A 54 27.34 -14.15 -0.88
N GLU A 55 27.97 -14.56 0.21
CA GLU A 55 27.97 -15.94 0.69
C GLU A 55 26.67 -16.22 1.46
N VAL A 56 25.92 -17.24 1.02
CA VAL A 56 24.54 -17.53 1.47
C VAL A 56 24.37 -18.87 2.17
N SER A 57 25.36 -19.74 1.99
CA SER A 57 25.64 -20.94 2.77
C SER A 57 27.17 -21.08 2.86
N GLU A 58 27.67 -21.93 3.76
CA GLU A 58 29.12 -22.13 3.92
C GLU A 58 29.78 -22.49 2.56
N GLY A 59 30.60 -21.58 2.04
CA GLY A 59 31.30 -21.72 0.78
C GLY A 59 30.44 -21.60 -0.50
N VAL A 60 29.19 -21.14 -0.40
CA VAL A 60 28.26 -21.03 -1.54
C VAL A 60 27.86 -19.57 -1.74
N LEU A 61 28.13 -19.04 -2.94
CA LEU A 61 27.74 -17.68 -3.31
C LEU A 61 26.28 -17.62 -3.81
N PHE A 62 25.66 -16.45 -3.75
CA PHE A 62 24.26 -16.28 -4.11
C PHE A 62 23.96 -16.69 -5.56
N TYR A 63 24.81 -16.28 -6.51
CA TYR A 63 24.62 -16.70 -7.91
C TYR A 63 24.73 -18.22 -8.08
N GLU A 64 25.59 -18.88 -7.30
CA GLU A 64 25.75 -20.33 -7.33
C GLU A 64 24.50 -20.99 -6.78
N TRP A 65 23.99 -20.53 -5.65
CA TRP A 65 22.76 -21.05 -5.05
C TRP A 65 21.55 -20.90 -5.97
N ILE A 66 21.42 -19.77 -6.70
CA ILE A 66 20.33 -19.52 -7.63
C ILE A 66 20.38 -20.44 -8.86
N TYR A 67 21.55 -20.59 -9.49
CA TYR A 67 21.69 -21.19 -10.82
C TYR A 67 22.23 -22.61 -10.82
N SER A 68 22.67 -23.12 -9.67
CA SER A 68 23.14 -24.49 -9.53
C SER A 68 22.24 -25.30 -8.60
N ASN A 69 22.20 -26.61 -8.81
CA ASN A 69 21.50 -27.54 -7.92
C ASN A 69 22.31 -27.79 -6.62
N TYR A 70 22.96 -26.76 -6.08
CA TYR A 70 23.69 -26.83 -4.83
C TYR A 70 22.68 -26.89 -3.69
N ASP A 71 22.75 -27.95 -2.89
CA ASP A 71 21.80 -28.28 -1.82
C ASP A 71 20.43 -28.78 -2.32
N ASP A 72 19.74 -29.56 -1.48
CA ASP A 72 18.37 -30.07 -1.71
C ASP A 72 17.30 -28.96 -1.70
N GLY A 73 17.74 -27.70 -1.59
CA GLY A 73 16.93 -26.50 -1.63
C GLY A 73 15.86 -26.52 -2.72
N SER A 74 14.65 -26.12 -2.32
CA SER A 74 13.46 -26.10 -3.15
C SER A 74 13.68 -25.28 -4.43
N GLU A 75 13.49 -25.92 -5.58
CA GLU A 75 13.49 -25.28 -6.90
C GLU A 75 12.55 -24.06 -6.95
N ASP A 76 11.44 -24.11 -6.19
CA ASP A 76 10.49 -23.01 -6.09
C ASP A 76 11.08 -21.76 -5.42
N LEU A 77 11.92 -21.92 -4.39
CA LEU A 77 12.57 -20.78 -3.72
C LEU A 77 13.61 -20.12 -4.61
N ARG A 78 14.38 -20.92 -5.35
CA ARG A 78 15.30 -20.40 -6.36
C ARG A 78 14.54 -19.61 -7.43
N ARG A 79 13.42 -20.14 -7.94
CA ARG A 79 12.58 -19.44 -8.92
C ARG A 79 12.03 -18.13 -8.37
N MET A 80 11.57 -18.11 -7.12
CA MET A 80 11.05 -16.90 -6.48
C MET A 80 12.12 -15.81 -6.39
N MET A 81 13.32 -16.16 -5.92
CA MET A 81 14.46 -15.22 -5.85
C MET A 81 14.88 -14.74 -7.25
N GLN A 82 14.89 -15.63 -8.26
CA GLN A 82 15.12 -15.22 -9.65
C GLN A 82 14.09 -14.20 -10.11
N GLU A 83 12.80 -14.42 -9.85
CA GLU A 83 11.74 -13.48 -10.23
C GLU A 83 11.88 -12.12 -9.55
N ILE A 84 12.19 -12.10 -8.25
CA ILE A 84 12.40 -10.87 -7.48
C ILE A 84 13.53 -10.05 -8.12
N PHE A 85 14.72 -10.62 -8.28
CA PHE A 85 15.90 -9.88 -8.74
C PHE A 85 15.94 -9.67 -10.27
N PHE A 86 15.14 -10.40 -11.05
CA PHE A 86 14.98 -10.15 -12.50
C PHE A 86 13.97 -9.04 -12.81
N LYS A 87 12.92 -8.90 -11.99
CA LYS A 87 11.96 -7.77 -12.07
C LYS A 87 12.55 -6.47 -11.51
N SER A 88 13.55 -6.58 -10.65
CA SER A 88 14.24 -5.47 -10.01
C SER A 88 15.07 -4.66 -11.00
N ALA A 89 15.05 -3.34 -10.88
CA ALA A 89 15.87 -2.47 -11.72
C ALA A 89 17.28 -2.44 -11.14
N LYS A 90 18.30 -2.77 -11.96
CA LYS A 90 19.69 -2.46 -11.62
C LYS A 90 19.76 -1.00 -11.19
N GLU A 91 20.48 -0.71 -10.10
CA GLU A 91 20.74 0.65 -9.66
C GLU A 91 21.03 1.53 -10.89
N ALA A 92 20.16 2.50 -11.15
CA ALA A 92 20.43 3.49 -12.16
C ALA A 92 21.60 4.31 -11.64
N GLU A 93 22.82 3.99 -12.09
CA GLU A 93 23.97 4.88 -11.99
C GLU A 93 23.52 6.27 -12.48
N ASN A 94 23.37 7.21 -11.54
CA ASN A 94 22.97 8.62 -11.74
C ASN A 94 21.47 8.95 -11.73
N ASN A 95 20.76 8.71 -10.63
CA ASN A 95 19.68 9.61 -10.21
C ASN A 95 20.01 10.28 -8.87
N SER A 96 20.97 11.20 -8.93
CA SER A 96 21.23 12.19 -7.88
C SER A 96 20.08 13.22 -7.82
N GLN A 97 18.87 12.77 -7.51
CA GLN A 97 17.80 13.64 -7.06
C GLN A 97 17.77 13.58 -5.54
N THR A 98 18.27 14.65 -4.94
CA THR A 98 18.50 14.87 -3.51
C THR A 98 17.23 14.83 -2.64
N ASP A 99 16.05 14.66 -3.23
CA ASP A 99 14.74 14.70 -2.55
C ASP A 99 13.96 13.36 -2.64
N SER A 100 14.64 12.25 -2.97
CA SER A 100 13.98 10.94 -2.98
C SER A 100 14.01 10.29 -1.59
N GLU A 101 12.84 9.86 -1.12
CA GLU A 101 12.72 9.10 0.13
C GLU A 101 13.19 7.66 -0.11
N VAL A 102 13.91 7.11 0.86
CA VAL A 102 14.46 5.75 0.78
C VAL A 102 13.68 4.85 1.72
N ILE A 103 13.26 3.69 1.21
CA ILE A 103 12.73 2.61 2.05
C ILE A 103 13.69 1.41 1.95
N PRO A 104 14.48 1.13 2.99
CA PRO A 104 15.28 -0.08 3.06
C PRO A 104 14.38 -1.32 3.24
N ILE A 105 14.65 -2.36 2.45
CA ILE A 105 13.94 -3.65 2.47
C ILE A 105 14.96 -4.75 2.74
N SER A 106 14.61 -5.75 3.55
CA SER A 106 15.53 -6.82 3.93
C SER A 106 14.91 -8.21 3.77
N LEU A 107 15.77 -9.21 3.65
CA LEU A 107 15.39 -10.60 3.84
C LEU A 107 15.39 -10.92 5.35
N GLY A 108 14.20 -11.08 5.91
CA GLY A 108 14.00 -11.25 7.35
C GLY A 108 14.39 -10.00 8.14
N ASP A 109 14.38 -10.13 9.47
CA ASP A 109 14.66 -9.01 10.37
C ASP A 109 16.05 -8.41 10.11
N TRP A 110 16.06 -7.08 9.96
CA TRP A 110 17.26 -6.28 9.79
C TRP A 110 17.04 -4.87 10.35
N PRO A 111 18.04 -4.27 11.03
CA PRO A 111 17.90 -2.94 11.62
C PRO A 111 17.45 -1.90 10.59
N GLU A 112 16.44 -1.12 10.98
CA GLU A 112 15.91 0.01 10.20
C GLU A 112 15.34 -0.36 8.81
N ALA A 113 15.21 -1.66 8.48
CA ALA A 113 14.66 -2.14 7.21
C ALA A 113 13.28 -2.78 7.36
N CYS A 114 12.59 -2.92 6.24
CA CYS A 114 11.28 -3.56 6.14
C CYS A 114 11.45 -5.05 5.77
N PRO A 115 11.19 -5.99 6.70
CA PRO A 115 11.29 -7.42 6.42
C PRO A 115 10.05 -8.00 5.71
N ASP A 116 8.92 -7.29 5.73
CA ASP A 116 7.64 -7.78 5.22
C ASP A 116 6.78 -6.67 4.59
N GLN A 117 5.76 -7.06 3.83
CA GLN A 117 4.86 -6.13 3.14
C GLN A 117 4.13 -5.16 4.08
N ASN A 118 3.75 -5.58 5.28
CA ASN A 118 3.04 -4.73 6.24
C ASN A 118 3.95 -3.61 6.75
N SER A 119 5.20 -3.95 7.10
CA SER A 119 6.23 -3.01 7.53
C SER A 119 6.58 -2.01 6.43
N TYR A 120 6.66 -2.48 5.18
CA TYR A 120 6.88 -1.65 3.99
C TYR A 120 5.73 -0.63 3.78
N ILE A 121 4.49 -1.11 3.75
CA ILE A 121 3.29 -0.26 3.59
C ILE A 121 3.21 0.77 4.74
N LYS A 122 3.54 0.37 5.97
CA LYS A 122 3.58 1.26 7.11
C LYS A 122 4.59 2.39 6.92
N HIS A 123 5.83 2.09 6.51
CA HIS A 123 6.84 3.11 6.20
C HIS A 123 6.39 4.05 5.07
N ARG A 124 5.80 3.51 4.00
CA ARG A 124 5.20 4.30 2.91
C ARG A 124 4.18 5.31 3.44
N ARG A 125 3.31 4.88 4.35
CA ARG A 125 2.29 5.73 4.97
C ARG A 125 2.90 6.76 5.93
N GLU A 126 4.00 6.44 6.59
CA GLU A 126 4.74 7.40 7.41
C GLU A 126 5.36 8.53 6.56
N ILE A 127 5.81 8.23 5.35
CA ILE A 127 6.23 9.22 4.35
C ILE A 127 5.02 10.07 3.92
N LEU A 128 3.92 9.42 3.49
CA LEU A 128 2.69 10.11 3.09
C LEU A 128 2.18 11.09 4.16
N ALA A 129 2.23 10.68 5.44
CA ALA A 129 1.81 11.50 6.58
C ALA A 129 2.65 12.77 6.80
N LYS A 130 3.83 12.88 6.20
CA LYS A 130 4.72 14.05 6.26
C LYS A 130 4.54 15.00 5.07
N ILE A 131 3.85 14.57 4.01
CA ILE A 131 3.64 15.37 2.81
C ILE A 131 2.73 16.56 3.14
N SER A 132 3.25 17.77 2.91
CA SER A 132 2.57 19.03 3.23
C SER A 132 1.75 19.57 2.06
N ASN A 133 2.11 19.24 0.83
CA ASN A 133 1.38 19.64 -0.36
C ASN A 133 0.23 18.67 -0.65
N VAL A 134 -1.00 19.20 -0.78
CA VAL A 134 -2.21 18.38 -0.97
C VAL A 134 -2.23 17.63 -2.30
N GLU A 135 -1.70 18.21 -3.38
CA GLU A 135 -1.64 17.57 -4.70
C GLU A 135 -0.59 16.45 -4.68
N GLU A 136 0.56 16.69 -4.05
CA GLU A 136 1.56 15.64 -3.87
C GLU A 136 1.05 14.49 -2.99
N TYR A 137 0.35 14.81 -1.91
CA TYR A 137 -0.26 13.82 -1.03
C TYR A 137 -1.27 12.97 -1.80
N GLU A 138 -2.18 13.61 -2.54
CA GLU A 138 -3.22 12.92 -3.31
C GLU A 138 -2.61 12.03 -4.39
N ASN A 139 -1.59 12.50 -5.12
CA ASN A 139 -0.88 11.68 -6.09
C ASN A 139 -0.21 10.45 -5.44
N PHE A 140 0.41 10.61 -4.27
CA PHE A 140 1.14 9.54 -3.59
C PHE A 140 0.24 8.56 -2.82
N MET A 141 -0.96 8.97 -2.40
CA MET A 141 -1.82 8.15 -1.54
C MET A 141 -2.36 6.90 -2.24
N HIS A 142 -2.52 6.91 -3.57
CA HIS A 142 -3.06 5.78 -4.34
C HIS A 142 -2.21 4.53 -4.16
N SER A 143 -0.89 4.67 -4.18
CA SER A 143 0.01 3.54 -3.93
C SER A 143 0.09 3.16 -2.45
N CYS A 144 -0.51 3.91 -1.50
CA CYS A 144 -0.44 3.64 -0.04
C CYS A 144 -1.65 2.82 0.43
N PHE A 145 -2.72 2.89 -0.34
CA PHE A 145 -4.03 2.38 0.00
C PHE A 145 -4.57 1.53 -1.16
N ILE A 146 -3.83 0.48 -1.52
CA ILE A 146 -4.14 -0.38 -2.67
C ILE A 146 -5.51 -1.07 -2.57
N ASN A 147 -6.07 -1.21 -1.37
CA ASN A 147 -7.39 -1.78 -1.13
C ASN A 147 -8.50 -0.71 -1.17
N SER A 148 -8.14 0.52 -1.49
CA SER A 148 -9.06 1.65 -1.66
C SER A 148 -9.11 2.07 -3.12
N CYS A 149 -10.30 2.48 -3.56
CA CYS A 149 -10.52 3.18 -4.82
C CYS A 149 -10.99 4.59 -4.48
N PHE A 150 -10.37 5.62 -5.06
CA PHE A 150 -10.68 7.01 -4.76
C PHE A 150 -11.52 7.63 -5.87
N SER A 151 -12.44 8.54 -5.51
CA SER A 151 -13.27 9.24 -6.48
C SER A 151 -12.43 10.14 -7.39
N ALA A 152 -12.89 10.32 -8.64
CA ALA A 152 -12.19 11.10 -9.65
C ALA A 152 -12.03 12.59 -9.27
N ASN A 153 -12.83 13.08 -8.33
CA ASN A 153 -12.81 14.48 -7.88
C ASN A 153 -12.30 14.66 -6.44
N ILE A 154 -11.65 13.65 -5.86
CA ILE A 154 -11.23 13.69 -4.45
C ILE A 154 -10.31 14.88 -4.12
N LEU A 155 -9.37 15.19 -5.04
CA LEU A 155 -8.44 16.30 -4.90
C LEU A 155 -9.15 17.66 -4.76
N GLN A 156 -10.29 17.84 -5.44
CA GLN A 156 -11.01 19.12 -5.42
C GLN A 156 -11.47 19.48 -4.01
N GLU A 157 -11.91 18.50 -3.22
CA GLU A 157 -12.33 18.73 -1.84
C GLU A 157 -11.17 18.81 -0.87
N MET A 158 -10.11 18.02 -1.09
CA MET A 158 -8.90 18.06 -0.27
C MET A 158 -8.24 19.45 -0.28
N LYS A 159 -8.29 20.17 -1.42
CA LYS A 159 -7.79 21.55 -1.55
C LYS A 159 -8.44 22.56 -0.60
N TYR A 160 -9.63 22.26 -0.08
CA TYR A 160 -10.33 23.13 0.89
C TYR A 160 -10.03 22.80 2.35
N ILE A 161 -9.20 21.79 2.62
CA ILE A 161 -8.75 21.46 3.98
C ILE A 161 -7.79 22.56 4.43
N LYS A 162 -8.25 23.38 5.37
CA LYS A 162 -7.40 24.40 5.99
C LYS A 162 -6.27 23.73 6.75
N ASP A 163 -5.07 24.28 6.63
CA ASP A 163 -3.87 23.75 7.29
C ASP A 163 -3.68 22.24 7.05
N PHE A 164 -3.80 21.82 5.79
CA PHE A 164 -3.61 20.43 5.37
C PHE A 164 -2.38 19.76 6.00
N PRO A 165 -1.18 20.40 6.07
CA PRO A 165 -0.01 19.78 6.69
C PRO A 165 -0.24 19.33 8.15
N ALA A 166 -1.01 20.10 8.92
CA ALA A 166 -1.34 19.76 10.31
C ALA A 166 -2.32 18.57 10.42
N HIS A 167 -2.99 18.21 9.32
CA HIS A 167 -4.02 17.18 9.27
C HIS A 167 -3.62 15.93 8.46
N ALA A 168 -2.56 16.00 7.66
CA ALA A 168 -2.07 14.92 6.80
C ALA A 168 -1.93 13.60 7.58
N ARG A 169 -1.23 13.62 8.72
CA ARG A 169 -1.04 12.44 9.58
C ARG A 169 -2.34 11.78 10.02
N GLU A 170 -3.35 12.57 10.40
CA GLU A 170 -4.63 12.01 10.84
C GLU A 170 -5.45 11.46 9.67
N ILE A 171 -5.43 12.15 8.53
CA ILE A 171 -6.06 11.66 7.29
C ILE A 171 -5.44 10.31 6.90
N THR A 172 -4.10 10.21 6.90
CA THR A 172 -3.37 8.98 6.61
C THR A 172 -3.77 7.85 7.57
N LYS A 173 -3.87 8.13 8.88
CA LYS A 173 -4.29 7.14 9.87
C LYS A 173 -5.70 6.61 9.61
N ASN A 174 -6.65 7.49 9.30
CA ASN A 174 -8.03 7.09 9.02
C ASN A 174 -8.12 6.26 7.73
N LEU A 175 -7.41 6.67 6.68
CA LEU A 175 -7.33 5.91 5.43
C LEU A 175 -6.66 4.54 5.61
N ALA A 176 -5.62 4.44 6.44
CA ALA A 176 -4.98 3.16 6.77
C ALA A 176 -5.97 2.19 7.41
N VAL A 177 -6.74 2.65 8.41
CA VAL A 177 -7.77 1.82 9.04
C VAL A 177 -8.87 1.39 8.05
N LEU A 178 -9.31 2.28 7.15
CA LEU A 178 -10.26 1.87 6.11
C LEU A 178 -9.66 0.83 5.17
N ASN A 179 -8.47 1.08 4.65
CA ASN A 179 -7.80 0.21 3.70
C ASN A 179 -7.56 -1.20 4.28
N ASP A 180 -7.17 -1.28 5.55
CA ASP A 180 -6.72 -2.53 6.17
C ASP A 180 -7.88 -3.35 6.73
N TYR A 181 -8.99 -2.70 7.14
CA TYR A 181 -10.09 -3.37 7.84
C TYR A 181 -11.44 -3.30 7.13
N ALA A 182 -11.73 -2.34 6.26
CA ALA A 182 -13.10 -2.13 5.77
C ALA A 182 -13.65 -3.35 5.00
N ILE A 183 -12.85 -3.96 4.12
CA ILE A 183 -13.28 -5.11 3.31
C ILE A 183 -13.55 -6.34 4.19
N SER A 184 -12.65 -6.65 5.12
CA SER A 184 -12.82 -7.80 6.02
C SER A 184 -14.01 -7.62 6.95
N LEU A 185 -14.24 -6.39 7.45
CA LEU A 185 -15.43 -6.03 8.21
C LEU A 185 -16.70 -6.13 7.35
N TYR A 186 -16.66 -5.68 6.10
CA TYR A 186 -17.78 -5.81 5.18
C TYR A 186 -18.17 -7.27 4.99
N TYR A 187 -17.23 -8.16 4.65
CA TYR A 187 -17.55 -9.57 4.48
C TYR A 187 -18.11 -10.22 5.75
N LYS A 188 -17.52 -9.91 6.91
CA LYS A 188 -17.94 -10.48 8.20
C LYS A 188 -19.31 -9.97 8.66
N TYR A 189 -19.65 -8.71 8.36
CA TYR A 189 -20.83 -8.02 8.89
C TYR A 189 -21.74 -7.43 7.80
N HIS A 190 -21.73 -7.96 6.57
CA HIS A 190 -22.52 -7.42 5.45
C HIS A 190 -24.03 -7.34 5.76
N ASN A 191 -24.55 -8.20 6.63
CA ASN A 191 -25.94 -8.19 7.08
C ASN A 191 -26.21 -7.23 8.26
N ASP A 192 -25.17 -6.69 8.90
CA ASP A 192 -25.26 -5.72 9.99
C ASP A 192 -24.08 -4.74 9.99
N LEU A 193 -24.08 -3.82 9.03
CA LEU A 193 -23.02 -2.82 8.90
C LEU A 193 -22.92 -1.86 10.10
N LYS A 194 -23.92 -1.82 11.00
CA LYS A 194 -23.83 -1.03 12.24
C LYS A 194 -22.73 -1.57 13.15
N GLU A 195 -22.55 -2.88 13.20
CA GLU A 195 -21.50 -3.50 14.00
C GLU A 195 -20.11 -3.21 13.39
N ALA A 196 -19.99 -3.26 12.06
CA ALA A 196 -18.77 -2.84 11.37
C ALA A 196 -18.41 -1.37 11.67
N MET A 197 -19.40 -0.47 11.62
CA MET A 197 -19.22 0.94 11.99
C MET A 197 -18.83 1.13 13.47
N ARG A 198 -19.38 0.31 14.38
CA ARG A 198 -19.01 0.32 15.80
C ARG A 198 -17.55 -0.08 16.00
N ILE A 199 -17.07 -1.09 15.28
CA ILE A 199 -15.67 -1.54 15.31
C ILE A 199 -14.75 -0.43 14.76
N LEU A 200 -15.08 0.17 13.61
CA LEU A 200 -14.34 1.33 13.09
C LEU A 200 -14.28 2.48 14.11
N SER A 201 -15.41 2.76 14.77
CA SER A 201 -15.51 3.79 15.82
C SER A 201 -14.72 3.46 17.10
N SER A 202 -14.30 2.21 17.32
CA SER A 202 -13.38 1.87 18.42
C SER A 202 -11.90 2.08 18.07
N MET A 203 -11.57 2.15 16.77
CA MET A 203 -10.20 2.37 16.28
C MET A 203 -9.94 3.84 15.92
N LEU A 204 -11.00 4.58 15.60
CA LEU A 204 -10.98 5.96 15.11
C LEU A 204 -11.90 6.84 15.97
N LEU A 205 -12.00 8.12 15.61
CA LEU A 205 -12.78 9.08 16.38
C LEU A 205 -14.28 8.77 16.37
N GLU A 206 -14.83 8.53 15.18
CA GLU A 206 -16.25 8.22 14.95
C GLU A 206 -16.45 7.73 13.51
N CYS A 207 -17.29 6.70 13.33
CA CYS A 207 -17.83 6.28 12.04
C CYS A 207 -19.36 6.28 12.13
N SER A 208 -20.02 7.13 11.34
CA SER A 208 -21.48 7.33 11.43
C SER A 208 -22.12 7.60 10.07
N GLY A 209 -23.45 7.38 9.98
CA GLY A 209 -24.23 7.73 8.79
C GLY A 209 -24.47 9.23 8.67
N ASP A 210 -24.97 9.67 7.53
CA ASP A 210 -25.31 11.06 7.26
C ASP A 210 -26.62 11.17 6.45
N PRO A 211 -27.75 10.70 7.03
CA PRO A 211 -29.01 10.56 6.29
C PRO A 211 -29.59 11.91 5.82
N LYS A 212 -29.17 13.02 6.43
CA LYS A 212 -29.66 14.37 6.11
C LYS A 212 -29.06 14.93 4.83
N HIS A 213 -27.85 14.52 4.47
CA HIS A 213 -27.13 15.07 3.31
C HIS A 213 -26.95 14.04 2.19
N ARG A 214 -27.65 12.88 2.28
CA ARG A 214 -27.50 11.74 1.37
C ARG A 214 -27.50 12.08 -0.12
N GLU A 215 -28.30 13.06 -0.55
CA GLU A 215 -28.37 13.50 -1.95
C GLU A 215 -27.05 14.11 -2.45
N SER A 216 -26.22 14.64 -1.56
CA SER A 216 -24.92 15.26 -1.87
C SER A 216 -23.74 14.30 -1.75
N LEU A 217 -23.99 13.02 -1.40
CA LEU A 217 -22.96 12.02 -1.13
C LEU A 217 -22.72 11.05 -2.30
N PHE A 218 -23.09 11.46 -3.52
CA PHE A 218 -22.82 10.71 -4.73
C PHE A 218 -21.54 11.20 -5.41
N PHE A 219 -20.54 10.33 -5.49
CA PHE A 219 -19.22 10.68 -6.01
C PHE A 219 -18.89 9.87 -7.28
N PRO A 220 -18.22 10.48 -8.26
CA PRO A 220 -17.83 9.81 -9.50
C PRO A 220 -16.64 8.88 -9.27
N PHE A 221 -16.76 7.64 -9.74
CA PHE A 221 -15.68 6.67 -9.79
C PHE A 221 -15.49 6.15 -11.21
N THR A 222 -14.23 5.97 -11.60
CA THR A 222 -13.88 5.39 -12.89
C THR A 222 -13.73 3.88 -12.75
N TYR A 223 -14.25 3.13 -13.70
CA TYR A 223 -14.03 1.69 -13.83
C TYR A 223 -13.84 1.32 -15.31
N TYR A 224 -13.31 0.12 -15.56
CA TYR A 224 -12.99 -0.33 -16.91
C TYR A 224 -13.86 -1.52 -17.29
N GLU A 225 -14.59 -1.41 -18.39
CA GLU A 225 -15.36 -2.50 -18.98
C GLU A 225 -14.69 -2.98 -20.27
N ASN A 226 -14.70 -4.29 -20.49
CA ASN A 226 -14.30 -4.85 -21.78
C ASN A 226 -15.50 -4.78 -22.73
N LEU A 227 -15.43 -3.86 -23.69
CA LEU A 227 -16.43 -3.69 -24.74
C LEU A 227 -15.79 -4.11 -26.06
N ASN A 228 -16.25 -5.24 -26.61
CA ASN A 228 -15.77 -5.80 -27.87
C ASN A 228 -14.24 -6.04 -27.90
N GLY A 229 -13.65 -6.53 -26.81
CA GLY A 229 -12.21 -6.76 -26.70
C GLY A 229 -11.39 -5.51 -26.34
N ILE A 230 -12.03 -4.35 -26.18
CA ILE A 230 -11.37 -3.09 -25.84
C ILE A 230 -11.76 -2.68 -24.42
N ASN A 231 -10.76 -2.51 -23.54
CA ASN A 231 -10.98 -1.95 -22.21
C ASN A 231 -11.28 -0.45 -22.33
N THR A 232 -12.49 -0.05 -21.97
CA THR A 232 -12.97 1.33 -22.05
C THR A 232 -13.26 1.86 -20.65
N ALA A 233 -12.80 3.08 -20.35
CA ALA A 233 -13.11 3.74 -19.10
C ALA A 233 -14.58 4.22 -19.07
N GLN A 234 -15.28 3.92 -17.99
CA GLN A 234 -16.64 4.33 -17.70
C GLN A 234 -16.69 5.05 -16.35
N GLU A 235 -17.66 5.94 -16.16
CA GLU A 235 -17.88 6.64 -14.89
C GLU A 235 -19.20 6.18 -14.25
N LYS A 236 -19.17 5.92 -12.94
CA LYS A 236 -20.35 5.62 -12.14
C LYS A 236 -20.40 6.52 -10.91
N LYS A 237 -21.56 7.09 -10.62
CA LYS A 237 -21.80 7.82 -9.37
C LYS A 237 -22.24 6.86 -8.29
N ILE A 238 -21.52 6.85 -7.17
CA ILE A 238 -21.75 5.94 -6.05
C ILE A 238 -22.03 6.74 -4.79
N LEU A 239 -23.06 6.31 -4.05
CA LEU A 239 -23.35 6.84 -2.72
C LEU A 239 -22.26 6.38 -1.75
N CYS A 240 -21.51 7.33 -1.18
CA CYS A 240 -20.54 7.06 -0.14
C CYS A 240 -21.11 7.46 1.23
N GLU A 241 -21.71 6.48 1.89
CA GLU A 241 -22.17 6.54 3.28
C GLU A 241 -21.87 5.16 3.92
N PRO A 242 -21.18 5.08 5.06
CA PRO A 242 -21.02 6.09 6.11
C PRO A 242 -19.81 7.02 5.92
N HIS A 243 -19.50 7.82 6.94
CA HIS A 243 -18.31 8.67 6.99
C HIS A 243 -17.52 8.48 8.28
N LEU A 244 -16.21 8.74 8.20
CA LEU A 244 -15.32 8.92 9.34
C LEU A 244 -15.22 10.38 9.72
N LYS A 245 -15.18 10.69 11.02
CA LYS A 245 -14.94 12.04 11.52
C LYS A 245 -13.44 12.28 11.78
N LEU A 246 -12.95 13.44 11.38
CA LEU A 246 -11.54 13.81 11.50
C LEU A 246 -11.33 14.94 12.52
N ILE A 247 -10.16 14.95 13.16
CA ILE A 247 -9.62 15.94 14.10
C ILE A 247 -10.32 15.94 15.46
N ARG A 248 -11.62 16.23 15.48
CA ARG A 248 -12.43 16.38 16.69
C ARG A 248 -13.91 16.22 16.35
N ARG A 249 -14.75 15.91 17.34
CA ARG A 249 -16.16 15.57 17.10
C ARG A 249 -17.00 16.73 16.56
N ASP A 250 -16.57 17.95 16.79
CA ASP A 250 -17.14 19.20 16.27
C ASP A 250 -16.43 19.71 15.00
N SER A 251 -15.45 18.96 14.49
CA SER A 251 -14.74 19.28 13.25
C SER A 251 -15.65 19.18 12.05
N ASP A 252 -15.34 20.00 11.05
CA ASP A 252 -16.01 19.95 9.77
C ASP A 252 -15.42 18.95 8.77
N LEU A 253 -14.39 18.20 9.16
CA LEU A 253 -13.67 17.30 8.26
C LEU A 253 -14.15 15.85 8.39
N ARG A 254 -14.40 15.22 7.24
CA ARG A 254 -14.89 13.85 7.10
C ARG A 254 -14.16 13.09 5.99
N ILE A 255 -14.16 11.76 6.10
CA ILE A 255 -13.88 10.84 4.98
C ILE A 255 -15.17 10.08 4.69
N TYR A 256 -15.80 10.34 3.53
CA TYR A 256 -16.97 9.60 3.08
C TYR A 256 -16.54 8.38 2.28
N PHE A 257 -17.11 7.22 2.59
CA PHE A 257 -16.76 5.98 1.90
C PHE A 257 -17.97 5.07 1.66
N GLN A 258 -17.81 4.12 0.75
CA GLN A 258 -18.70 3.01 0.47
C GLN A 258 -17.92 1.71 0.64
N TRP A 259 -18.53 0.69 1.25
CA TRP A 259 -17.84 -0.54 1.64
C TRP A 259 -17.24 -1.31 0.46
N CYS A 260 -18.06 -1.63 -0.54
CA CYS A 260 -17.69 -2.27 -1.80
C CYS A 260 -18.70 -1.86 -2.90
N ASP A 261 -18.30 -1.99 -4.16
CA ASP A 261 -19.19 -1.95 -5.34
C ASP A 261 -18.75 -3.03 -6.34
N ASP A 262 -19.70 -3.77 -6.92
CA ASP A 262 -19.37 -4.93 -7.78
C ASP A 262 -18.69 -4.51 -9.10
N GLN A 263 -18.91 -3.27 -9.56
CA GLN A 263 -18.34 -2.77 -10.81
C GLN A 263 -17.03 -2.00 -10.54
N VAL A 264 -17.07 -1.05 -9.61
CA VAL A 264 -15.93 -0.23 -9.24
C VAL A 264 -15.06 -0.97 -8.22
N GLY A 265 -13.81 -1.25 -8.58
CA GLY A 265 -12.92 -2.03 -7.70
C GLY A 265 -13.32 -3.50 -7.56
N LYS A 266 -14.19 -4.01 -8.43
CA LYS A 266 -14.56 -5.44 -8.57
C LYS A 266 -15.10 -6.09 -7.29
N GLY A 267 -15.73 -5.33 -6.40
CA GLY A 267 -16.20 -5.82 -5.10
C GLY A 267 -15.10 -6.08 -4.06
N GLU A 268 -13.86 -5.73 -4.38
CA GLU A 268 -12.65 -6.03 -3.60
C GLU A 268 -11.98 -4.77 -3.04
N LYS A 269 -12.59 -3.60 -3.22
CA LYS A 269 -12.03 -2.31 -2.77
C LYS A 269 -13.06 -1.53 -1.96
N VAL A 270 -12.58 -0.81 -0.95
CA VAL A 270 -13.35 0.25 -0.30
C VAL A 270 -13.31 1.50 -1.17
N LEU A 271 -14.46 2.15 -1.35
CA LEU A 271 -14.58 3.31 -2.23
C LEU A 271 -14.58 4.58 -1.40
N VAL A 272 -13.57 5.44 -1.55
CA VAL A 272 -13.46 6.71 -0.84
C VAL A 272 -13.96 7.84 -1.74
N GLY A 273 -15.15 8.35 -1.41
CA GLY A 273 -15.85 9.36 -2.21
C GLY A 273 -15.34 10.79 -1.98
N ARG A 274 -14.95 11.11 -0.75
CA ARG A 274 -14.50 12.45 -0.37
C ARG A 274 -13.60 12.40 0.85
N ILE A 275 -12.56 13.23 0.84
CA ILE A 275 -11.78 13.62 2.02
C ILE A 275 -11.86 15.14 2.11
N GLY A 276 -12.53 15.68 3.13
CA GLY A 276 -12.70 17.13 3.22
C GLY A 276 -13.92 17.54 4.03
N ARG A 277 -14.52 18.67 3.66
CA ARG A 277 -15.61 19.30 4.42
C ARG A 277 -16.90 18.48 4.38
N HIS A 278 -17.78 18.66 5.38
CA HIS A 278 -19.17 18.24 5.25
C HIS A 278 -19.78 18.82 3.98
N PRO A 279 -20.69 18.10 3.32
CA PRO A 279 -21.72 18.75 2.54
C PRO A 279 -22.64 19.58 3.45
N TYR A 280 -23.03 20.75 2.95
CA TYR A 280 -23.99 21.66 3.56
C TYR A 280 -25.19 21.80 2.62
#